data_AF-A0A245ZJF0-F1
#
_entry.id   AF-A0A245ZJF0-F1
#
_cell.length_a   1.000
_cell.length_b   1.000
_cell.length_c   1.000
_cell.angle_alpha   90.00
_cell.angle_beta   90.00
_cell.angle_gamma   90.00
#
_symmetry.space_group_name_H-M   'P 1'
#
loop_
_entity.id
_entity.type
_entity.pdbx_description
1 polymer ?
#
loop_
_entity_poly.entity_id
_entity_poly.type
_entity_poly.pdbx_seq_one_letter_code
_entity_poly.pdbx_strand_id
1 'polypeptide(L)'
;MSAVIENATPAPVTAPDAELSAAPAARPRRIFRAARTASRLSGDEVAREGRIVRIAFARLGTEAARLFLNTPNDALGGRPLELATASRDGAEAVERAIEAMPAVVAAPPLRE
;
A
#
# COMPACT_ATOMS: atom_id res chain seq x y z
N MET A 1 -20.49 65.59 -32.65
CA MET A 1 -19.50 64.55 -32.28
C MET A 1 -19.53 63.53 -33.41
N SER A 2 -18.76 63.78 -34.48
CA SER A 2 -17.39 63.27 -34.68
C SER A 2 -17.36 61.74 -34.76
N ALA A 3 -16.77 61.07 -35.73
CA ALA A 3 -16.14 61.41 -36.99
C ALA A 3 -15.80 60.04 -37.63
N VAL A 4 -16.11 59.90 -38.91
CA VAL A 4 -15.14 59.46 -39.94
C VAL A 4 -14.60 58.02 -39.87
N ILE A 5 -14.98 57.31 -40.93
CA ILE A 5 -14.33 56.15 -41.54
C ILE A 5 -12.85 56.45 -41.79
N GLU A 6 -11.92 55.67 -41.25
CA GLU A 6 -10.71 55.25 -41.98
C GLU A 6 -9.96 54.19 -41.19
N ASN A 7 -9.91 52.97 -41.72
CA ASN A 7 -8.66 52.23 -41.64
C ASN A 7 -8.48 51.39 -42.89
N ALA A 8 -7.53 51.83 -43.69
CA ALA A 8 -7.13 51.25 -44.95
C ALA A 8 -6.50 49.87 -44.73
N THR A 9 -6.88 48.90 -45.56
CA THR A 9 -6.01 47.77 -45.91
C THR A 9 -4.90 48.31 -46.83
N PRO A 10 -3.68 47.74 -46.81
CA PRO A 10 -3.44 46.69 -47.80
C PRO A 10 -2.63 45.49 -47.25
N ALA A 11 -3.01 44.30 -47.72
CA ALA A 11 -2.17 43.10 -47.74
C ALA A 11 -0.98 43.30 -48.72
N PRO A 12 -0.13 42.29 -49.06
CA PRO A 12 0.12 40.97 -48.47
C PRO A 12 1.64 40.71 -48.29
N VAL A 13 2.06 39.91 -47.30
CA VAL A 13 3.39 39.28 -47.34
C VAL A 13 3.29 37.80 -47.01
N THR A 14 3.25 37.03 -48.09
CA THR A 14 4.02 35.81 -48.32
C THR A 14 4.12 34.82 -47.16
N ALA A 15 3.25 33.83 -47.17
CA ALA A 15 3.60 32.51 -46.63
C ALA A 15 4.83 31.97 -47.37
N PRO A 16 5.69 31.23 -46.68
CA PRO A 16 5.97 29.91 -47.20
C PRO A 16 5.50 28.84 -46.23
N ASP A 17 4.95 27.83 -46.88
CA ASP A 17 4.52 26.53 -46.40
C ASP A 17 5.61 25.79 -45.61
N ALA A 18 5.17 24.77 -44.88
CA ALA A 18 5.95 23.67 -44.32
C ALA A 18 6.79 23.97 -43.06
N GLU A 19 6.38 23.44 -41.91
CA GLU A 19 6.72 22.05 -41.57
C GLU A 19 6.03 21.61 -40.27
N LEU A 20 5.35 20.47 -40.41
CA LEU A 20 4.80 19.66 -39.34
C LEU A 20 5.96 19.18 -38.44
N SER A 21 6.03 19.64 -37.19
CA SER A 21 6.79 18.93 -36.15
C SER A 21 5.99 18.87 -34.86
N ALA A 22 5.21 17.79 -34.79
CA ALA A 22 4.40 17.44 -33.64
C ALA A 22 5.27 17.35 -32.38
N ALA A 23 5.03 18.23 -31.41
CA ALA A 23 5.53 18.02 -30.06
C ALA A 23 4.89 16.74 -29.51
N PRO A 24 5.67 15.72 -29.07
CA PRO A 24 5.09 14.52 -28.50
C PRO A 24 4.38 14.92 -27.20
N ALA A 25 3.06 14.74 -27.17
CA ALA A 25 2.27 14.89 -25.96
C ALA A 25 2.92 14.03 -24.86
N ALA A 26 3.52 14.70 -23.88
CA ALA A 26 4.21 14.06 -22.78
C ALA A 26 3.23 13.11 -22.09
N ARG A 27 3.49 11.80 -22.17
CA ARG A 27 2.68 10.81 -21.45
C ARG A 27 2.70 11.19 -19.97
N PRO A 28 1.54 11.28 -19.29
CA PRO A 28 1.52 11.62 -17.89
C PRO A 28 2.37 10.59 -17.15
N ARG A 29 3.51 11.03 -16.61
CA ARG A 29 4.34 10.20 -15.74
C ARG A 29 3.46 9.85 -14.54
N ARG A 30 3.17 8.58 -14.34
CA ARG A 30 2.49 8.09 -13.12
C ARG A 30 3.40 8.45 -11.95
N ILE A 31 3.10 9.56 -11.29
CA ILE A 31 3.73 9.92 -10.03
C ILE A 31 3.09 9.00 -9.00
N PHE A 32 3.88 8.08 -8.43
CA PHE A 32 3.47 7.33 -7.24
C PHE A 32 3.19 8.35 -6.14
N ARG A 33 1.91 8.66 -5.91
CA ARG A 33 1.50 9.48 -4.78
C ARG A 33 1.77 8.66 -3.53
N ALA A 34 2.71 9.12 -2.70
CA ALA A 34 2.91 8.56 -1.37
C ALA A 34 1.57 8.63 -0.63
N ALA A 35 0.99 7.46 -0.33
CA ALA A 35 -0.27 7.37 0.38
C ALA A 35 -0.06 7.96 1.77
N ARG A 36 -0.43 9.24 1.95
CA ARG A 36 -0.64 9.82 3.30
C ARG A 36 -1.74 9.08 4.07
N THR A 37 -2.51 8.23 3.38
CA THR A 37 -3.51 7.27 3.89
C THR A 37 -2.94 5.88 4.15
N ALA A 38 -1.63 5.64 3.99
CA ALA A 38 -1.01 4.52 4.69
C ALA A 38 -0.96 4.96 6.15
N SER A 39 -2.02 4.64 6.91
CA SER A 39 -2.06 4.85 8.36
C SER A 39 -0.76 4.32 8.93
N ARG A 40 0.16 5.22 9.29
CA ARG A 40 1.43 4.82 9.86
C ARG A 40 1.09 4.31 11.24
N LEU A 41 1.19 2.98 11.40
CA LEU A 41 1.21 2.37 12.72
C LEU A 41 2.20 3.15 13.59
N SER A 42 1.74 3.59 14.75
CA SER A 42 2.57 4.12 15.81
C SER A 42 3.65 3.11 16.18
N GLY A 43 4.74 3.58 16.80
CA GLY A 43 5.83 2.71 17.23
C GLY A 43 5.36 1.55 18.10
N ASP A 44 4.38 1.79 18.97
CA ASP A 44 3.80 0.77 19.85
C ASP A 44 2.99 -0.28 19.09
N GLU A 45 2.25 0.13 18.06
CA GLU A 45 1.52 -0.79 17.18
C GLU A 45 2.47 -1.71 16.42
N VAL A 46 3.56 -1.15 15.87
CA VAL A 46 4.61 -1.92 15.18
C VAL A 46 5.32 -2.87 16.15
N ALA A 47 5.58 -2.43 17.38
CA ALA A 47 6.20 -3.28 18.40
C ALA A 47 5.31 -4.48 18.78
N ARG A 48 3.99 -4.27 18.91
CA ARG A 48 3.02 -5.33 19.17
C ARG A 48 2.93 -6.29 17.99
N GLU A 49 2.79 -5.78 16.77
CA GLU A 49 2.73 -6.60 15.56
C GLU A 49 4.00 -7.45 15.41
N GLY A 50 5.18 -6.84 15.52
CA GLY A 50 6.45 -7.55 15.42
C GLY A 50 6.67 -8.60 16.51
N ARG A 51 6.09 -8.42 17.72
CA ARG A 51 6.10 -9.44 18.77
C ARG A 51 5.22 -10.63 18.38
N ILE A 52 3.98 -10.37 17.97
CA ILE A 52 3.02 -11.41 17.57
C ILE A 52 3.51 -12.19 16.35
N VAL A 53 4.04 -11.51 15.34
CA VAL A 53 4.65 -12.13 14.16
C VAL A 53 5.76 -13.09 14.58
N ARG A 54 6.70 -12.67 15.43
CA ARG A 54 7.80 -13.54 15.88
C ARG A 54 7.29 -14.79 16.59
N ILE A 55 6.31 -14.65 17.49
CA ILE A 55 5.74 -15.77 18.24
C ILE A 55 5.03 -16.75 17.28
N ALA A 56 4.22 -16.23 16.36
CA ALA A 56 3.50 -17.04 15.38
C ALA A 56 4.47 -17.84 14.49
N PHE A 57 5.49 -17.18 13.94
CA PHE A 57 6.48 -17.85 13.09
C PHE A 57 7.30 -18.89 13.85
N ALA A 58 7.70 -18.59 15.10
CA ALA A 58 8.45 -19.53 15.92
C ALA A 58 7.65 -20.80 16.27
N ARG A 59 6.33 -20.69 16.42
CA ARG A 59 5.48 -21.80 16.88
C ARG A 59 4.77 -22.55 15.76
N LEU A 60 4.31 -21.84 14.74
CA LEU A 60 3.49 -22.38 13.65
C LEU A 60 4.30 -22.60 12.37
N GLY A 61 5.48 -21.98 12.26
CA GLY A 61 6.23 -21.94 11.00
C GLY A 61 5.62 -20.94 10.00
N THR A 62 6.32 -20.71 8.89
CA THR A 62 6.04 -19.61 7.96
C THR A 62 4.63 -19.62 7.39
N GLU A 63 4.20 -20.72 6.77
CA GLU A 63 2.92 -20.76 6.05
C GLU A 63 1.73 -20.72 7.01
N ALA A 64 1.75 -21.51 8.08
CA ALA A 64 0.67 -21.52 9.06
C ALA A 64 0.59 -20.20 9.84
N ALA A 65 1.72 -19.57 10.18
CA ALA A 65 1.73 -18.24 10.77
C ALA A 65 1.12 -17.18 9.84
N ARG A 66 1.52 -17.18 8.55
CA ARG A 66 0.98 -16.23 7.57
C ARG A 66 -0.52 -16.41 7.39
N LEU A 67 -1.00 -17.65 7.28
CA LEU A 67 -2.43 -17.95 7.17
C LEU A 67 -3.17 -17.47 8.42
N PHE A 68 -2.70 -17.85 9.61
CA PHE A 68 -3.33 -17.48 10.87
C PHE A 68 -3.44 -15.96 11.03
N LEU A 69 -2.34 -15.22 10.86
CA LEU A 69 -2.30 -13.78 11.13
C LEU A 69 -3.20 -12.96 10.21
N ASN A 70 -3.37 -13.41 8.96
CA ASN A 70 -4.09 -12.67 7.93
C ASN A 70 -5.54 -13.15 7.74
N THR A 71 -5.92 -14.30 8.27
CA THR A 71 -7.26 -14.87 8.10
C THR A 71 -8.14 -14.51 9.30
N PRO A 72 -9.42 -14.16 9.10
CA PRO A 72 -10.37 -14.01 10.19
C PRO A 72 -10.41 -15.28 11.05
N ASN A 73 -10.41 -15.10 12.36
CA ASN A 73 -10.52 -16.17 13.33
C ASN A 73 -11.76 -15.91 14.21
N ASP A 74 -12.74 -16.79 14.11
CA ASP A 74 -14.02 -16.65 14.83
C ASP A 74 -13.83 -16.65 16.36
N ALA A 75 -12.85 -17.38 16.88
CA ALA A 75 -12.55 -17.40 18.32
C ALA A 75 -12.00 -16.07 18.84
N LEU A 76 -11.39 -15.27 17.95
CA LEU A 76 -10.87 -13.94 18.25
C LEU A 76 -11.85 -12.83 17.83
N GLY A 77 -12.93 -13.17 17.12
CA GLY A 77 -13.91 -12.20 16.62
C GLY A 77 -13.37 -11.29 15.51
N GLY A 78 -12.31 -11.69 14.80
CA GLY A 78 -11.69 -10.85 13.77
C GLY A 78 -10.35 -11.36 13.25
N ARG A 79 -9.63 -10.52 12.49
CA ARG A 79 -8.32 -10.86 11.95
C ARG A 79 -7.25 -10.64 13.03
N PRO A 80 -6.39 -11.63 13.34
CA PRO A 80 -5.46 -11.53 14.45
C PRO A 80 -4.51 -10.33 14.38
N LEU A 81 -4.01 -9.99 13.19
CA LEU A 81 -3.08 -8.88 13.04
C LEU A 81 -3.74 -7.50 13.23
N GLU A 82 -5.01 -7.36 12.83
CA GLU A 82 -5.80 -6.15 13.10
C GLU A 82 -6.10 -6.00 14.60
N LEU A 83 -6.46 -7.10 15.26
CA LEU A 83 -6.74 -7.09 16.70
C LEU A 83 -5.48 -6.77 17.54
N ALA A 84 -4.34 -7.33 17.15
CA ALA A 84 -3.07 -7.11 17.85
C ALA A 84 -2.52 -5.68 17.71
N THR A 85 -2.75 -5.05 16.57
CA THR A 85 -2.34 -3.66 16.36
C THR A 85 -3.30 -2.70 17.06
N ALA A 86 -4.61 -2.91 16.93
CA ALA A 86 -5.65 -2.04 17.48
C ALA A 86 -5.60 -1.87 19.01
N SER A 87 -5.15 -2.88 19.76
CA SER A 87 -5.07 -2.78 21.22
C SER A 87 -4.06 -3.76 21.84
N ARG A 88 -3.64 -3.47 23.07
CA ARG A 88 -2.82 -4.38 23.86
C ARG A 88 -3.59 -5.66 24.22
N ASP A 89 -4.85 -5.54 24.64
CA ASP A 89 -5.68 -6.70 25.01
C ASP A 89 -5.90 -7.63 23.81
N GLY A 90 -6.08 -7.06 22.61
CA GLY A 90 -6.13 -7.82 21.36
C GLY A 90 -4.82 -8.56 21.08
N ALA A 91 -3.67 -7.94 21.34
CA ALA A 91 -2.38 -8.62 21.20
C ALA A 91 -2.24 -9.79 22.19
N GLU A 92 -2.63 -9.61 23.45
CA GLU A 92 -2.58 -10.66 24.48
C GLU A 92 -3.56 -11.81 24.17
N ALA A 93 -4.74 -11.51 23.60
CA ALA A 93 -5.68 -12.53 23.14
C ALA A 93 -5.11 -13.36 21.97
N VAL A 94 -4.47 -12.69 21.00
CA VAL A 94 -3.84 -13.35 19.85
C VAL A 94 -2.67 -14.23 20.28
N GLU A 95 -1.85 -13.76 21.22
CA GLU A 95 -0.75 -14.54 21.79
C GLU A 95 -1.26 -15.83 22.45
N ARG A 96 -2.28 -15.73 23.31
CA ARG A 96 -2.91 -16.91 23.92
C ARG A 96 -3.50 -17.87 22.89
N ALA A 97 -4.08 -17.35 21.80
CA ALA A 97 -4.58 -18.19 20.72
C ALA A 97 -3.45 -18.94 20.01
N ILE A 98 -2.30 -18.30 19.75
CA ILE A 98 -1.11 -18.96 19.18
C ILE A 98 -0.58 -20.01 20.16
N GLU A 99 -0.54 -19.72 21.46
CA GLU A 99 -0.09 -20.65 22.49
C GLU A 99 -1.03 -21.85 22.70
N ALA A 100 -2.33 -21.69 22.40
CA ALA A 100 -3.28 -22.79 22.43
C ALA A 100 -3.16 -23.70 21.20
N MET A 101 -2.52 -23.24 20.11
CA MET A 101 -2.35 -24.04 18.91
C MET A 101 -1.25 -25.10 19.07
N PRO A 102 -1.44 -26.27 18.42
CA PRO A 102 -0.40 -27.28 18.37
C PRO A 102 0.83 -26.68 17.68
N ALA A 103 1.99 -26.77 18.33
CA ALA A 103 3.23 -26.34 17.71
C ALA A 103 3.50 -27.22 16.50
N VAL A 104 3.84 -26.60 15.38
CA VAL A 104 4.36 -27.34 14.23
C VAL A 104 5.79 -27.69 14.59
N VAL A 105 5.98 -28.89 15.15
CA VAL A 105 7.32 -29.46 15.28
C VAL A 105 7.83 -29.64 13.86
N ALA A 106 8.84 -28.85 13.49
CA ALA A 106 9.52 -29.02 12.21
C ALA A 106 9.98 -30.48 12.12
N ALA A 107 9.47 -31.21 11.12
CA ALA A 107 9.92 -32.58 10.86
C ALA A 107 11.46 -32.56 10.76
N PRO A 108 12.18 -33.50 11.40
CA PRO A 108 13.63 -33.54 11.30
C PRO A 108 14.02 -33.64 9.81
N PRO A 109 15.04 -32.88 9.35
CA PRO A 109 15.47 -33.00 7.97
C PRO A 109 15.90 -34.46 7.76
N LEU A 110 15.29 -35.12 6.77
CA LEU A 110 15.73 -36.43 6.29
C LEU A 110 17.21 -36.28 5.94
N ARG A 111 18.08 -36.90 6.73
CA ARG A 111 19.48 -37.08 6.36
C ARG A 111 19.52 -38.28 5.43
N GLU A 112 19.83 -38.04 4.16
CA GLU A 112 20.23 -39.07 3.21
C GLU A 112 21.65 -39.59 3.51
#